data_AF-A0A350THZ1-F1
#
_entry.id   AF-A0A350THZ1-F1
#
_cell.length_a   1.000
_cell.length_b   1.000
_cell.length_c   1.000
_cell.angle_alpha   90.00
_cell.angle_beta   90.00
_cell.angle_gamma   90.00
#
_symmetry.space_group_name_H-M   'P 1'
#
loop_
_entity.id
_entity.type
_entity.pdbx_description
1 polymer ?
#
loop_
_entity_poly.entity_id
_entity_poly.type
_entity_poly.pdbx_seq_one_letter_code
_entity_poly.pdbx_strand_id
1 'polypeptide(L)'
;MLSETDNVLCPECWQNQSQKKEFSINIRETLETQVAVEAENEEAALREVERRWKNGEYILDADNFQGADFWAADHPPVKQIDAQEKMNWFELFLSRMRDYSDGEVWGIGDELMCKTEAIADAMCDLLFQLYAAQGEEVVFHTGYYDPAEDARSGEEDRCTGWWYVDCD
;
A
#
# COMPACT_ATOMS: atom_id res chain seq x y z
N MET A 1 -31.05 68.33 26.25
CA MET A 1 -30.09 67.55 27.03
C MET A 1 -30.25 66.10 26.63
N LEU A 2 -29.14 65.49 26.20
CA LEU A 2 -28.77 64.07 26.05
C LEU A 2 -29.81 63.05 26.58
N SER A 3 -30.09 61.90 25.95
CA SER A 3 -29.25 61.07 25.08
C SER A 3 -30.10 60.10 24.25
N GLU A 4 -29.89 60.11 22.94
CA GLU A 4 -30.05 58.92 22.09
C GLU A 4 -29.05 57.87 22.57
N THR A 5 -29.53 56.73 23.04
CA THR A 5 -28.73 55.50 23.03
C THR A 5 -29.34 54.61 21.97
N ASP A 6 -29.07 54.97 20.72
CA ASP A 6 -29.07 53.98 19.65
C ASP A 6 -28.17 52.85 20.11
N ASN A 7 -28.75 51.66 20.24
CA ASN A 7 -28.01 50.40 20.24
C ASN A 7 -27.40 50.24 18.85
N VAL A 8 -26.36 51.02 18.58
CA VAL A 8 -25.43 50.79 17.48
C VAL A 8 -24.65 49.55 17.88
N LEU A 9 -25.23 48.40 17.58
CA LEU A 9 -24.49 47.15 17.52
C LEU A 9 -23.29 47.41 16.60
N CYS A 10 -22.08 47.30 17.17
CA CYS A 10 -20.82 47.49 16.47
C CYS A 10 -20.82 46.66 15.17
N PRO A 11 -20.52 47.26 14.00
CA PRO A 11 -20.46 46.55 12.71
C PRO A 11 -19.45 45.39 12.70
N GLU A 12 -18.47 45.40 13.60
CA GLU A 12 -17.45 44.35 13.72
C GLU A 12 -17.97 43.06 14.36
N CYS A 13 -19.13 43.07 15.01
CA CYS A 13 -19.72 41.86 15.60
C CYS A 13 -20.39 40.94 14.57
N TRP A 14 -20.57 41.38 13.31
CA TRP A 14 -21.19 40.59 12.24
C TRP A 14 -20.19 39.72 11.46
N GLN A 15 -18.88 39.90 11.67
CA GLN A 15 -17.84 39.14 10.95
C GLN A 15 -17.47 37.81 11.62
N ASN A 16 -18.37 37.23 12.42
CA ASN A 16 -18.23 35.86 12.90
C ASN A 16 -19.39 34.98 12.43
N GLN A 17 -19.88 35.22 11.20
CA GLN A 17 -20.59 34.16 10.50
C GLN A 17 -19.56 33.09 10.15
N SER A 18 -19.63 31.95 10.84
CA SER A 18 -18.85 30.75 10.52
C SER A 18 -18.95 30.47 9.03
N GLN A 19 -17.94 30.89 8.26
CA GLN A 19 -17.93 30.72 6.81
C GLN A 19 -17.87 29.22 6.54
N LYS A 20 -19.00 28.64 6.13
CA LYS A 20 -19.05 27.24 5.71
C LYS A 20 -18.24 27.12 4.43
N LYS A 21 -17.22 26.28 4.45
CA LYS A 21 -16.42 25.92 3.28
C LYS A 21 -16.98 24.63 2.68
N GLU A 22 -16.94 24.53 1.37
CA GLU A 22 -17.28 23.30 0.64
C GLU A 22 -16.08 22.36 0.66
N PHE A 23 -16.33 21.08 0.93
CA PHE A 23 -15.31 20.04 0.95
C PHE A 23 -15.80 18.81 0.19
N SER A 24 -14.93 18.23 -0.63
CA SER A 24 -15.18 16.94 -1.28
C SER A 24 -14.60 15.82 -0.42
N ILE A 25 -15.49 15.01 0.16
CA ILE A 25 -15.13 13.85 0.98
C ILE A 25 -15.58 12.59 0.25
N ASN A 26 -14.66 11.65 0.09
CA ASN A 26 -14.92 10.32 -0.41
C ASN A 26 -15.31 9.39 0.74
N ILE A 27 -16.16 8.41 0.43
CA ILE A 27 -16.60 7.37 1.35
C ILE A 27 -16.44 6.02 0.64
N ARG A 28 -15.89 5.02 1.33
CA ARG A 28 -15.89 3.62 0.88
C ARG A 28 -16.37 2.74 2.00
N GLU A 29 -17.31 1.86 1.67
CA GLU A 29 -17.79 0.82 2.58
C GLU A 29 -17.03 -0.48 2.33
N THR A 30 -16.82 -1.23 3.41
CA THR A 30 -16.24 -2.57 3.40
C THR A 30 -17.33 -3.56 3.78
N LEU A 31 -17.64 -4.50 2.88
CA LEU A 31 -18.58 -5.59 3.10
C LEU A 31 -17.84 -6.93 3.09
N GLU A 32 -18.16 -7.83 4.01
CA GLU A 32 -17.54 -9.15 4.13
C GLU A 32 -18.56 -10.23 4.49
N THR A 33 -18.37 -11.43 3.93
CA THR A 33 -19.15 -12.61 4.31
C THR A 33 -18.28 -13.86 4.22
N GLN A 34 -18.57 -14.84 5.08
CA GLN A 34 -17.92 -16.15 5.04
C GLN A 34 -18.80 -17.14 4.26
N VAL A 35 -18.23 -17.79 3.25
CA VAL A 35 -18.93 -18.81 2.45
C VAL A 35 -18.26 -20.17 2.61
N ALA A 36 -19.07 -21.23 2.66
CA ALA A 36 -18.59 -22.61 2.66
C ALA A 36 -18.68 -23.19 1.24
N VAL A 37 -17.57 -23.73 0.74
CA VAL A 37 -17.50 -24.42 -0.56
C VAL A 37 -16.76 -25.75 -0.40
N GLU A 38 -17.16 -26.74 -1.20
CA GLU A 38 -16.45 -28.01 -1.31
C GLU A 38 -15.46 -27.92 -2.47
N ALA A 39 -14.18 -28.21 -2.21
CA ALA A 39 -13.13 -28.24 -3.22
C ALA A 39 -12.02 -29.20 -2.80
N GLU A 40 -11.18 -29.59 -3.76
CA GLU A 40 -10.07 -30.54 -3.55
C GLU A 40 -8.89 -29.92 -2.77
N ASN A 41 -8.75 -28.59 -2.82
CA ASN A 41 -7.73 -27.81 -2.11
C ASN A 41 -8.17 -26.33 -1.98
N GLU A 42 -7.40 -25.55 -1.23
CA GLU A 42 -7.68 -24.14 -0.95
C GLU A 42 -7.68 -23.26 -2.22
N GLU A 43 -6.75 -23.48 -3.15
CA GLU A 43 -6.69 -22.72 -4.39
C GLU A 43 -7.94 -22.97 -5.26
N ALA A 44 -8.40 -24.22 -5.34
CA ALA A 44 -9.63 -24.60 -6.02
C ALA A 44 -10.87 -23.97 -5.34
N ALA A 45 -10.89 -23.92 -4.00
CA ALA A 45 -11.95 -23.25 -3.25
C ALA A 45 -12.02 -21.75 -3.57
N LEU A 46 -10.87 -21.05 -3.58
CA LEU A 46 -10.78 -19.62 -3.89
C LEU A 46 -11.25 -19.33 -5.32
N ARG A 47 -10.79 -20.10 -6.30
CA ARG A 47 -11.21 -19.96 -7.71
C ARG A 47 -12.70 -20.16 -7.88
N GLU A 48 -13.29 -21.14 -7.19
CA GLU A 48 -14.72 -21.41 -7.24
C GLU A 48 -15.54 -20.28 -6.61
N VAL A 49 -15.12 -19.76 -5.45
CA VAL A 49 -15.77 -18.61 -4.80
C VAL A 49 -15.71 -17.37 -5.69
N GLU A 50 -14.55 -17.08 -6.29
CA GLU A 50 -14.38 -15.95 -7.21
C GLU A 50 -15.29 -16.09 -8.45
N ARG A 51 -15.38 -17.30 -9.02
CA ARG A 51 -16.27 -17.59 -10.15
C ARG A 51 -17.74 -17.34 -9.77
N ARG A 52 -18.19 -17.83 -8.62
CA ARG A 52 -19.56 -17.64 -8.12
C ARG A 52 -19.88 -16.17 -7.86
N TRP A 53 -18.93 -15.43 -7.28
CA TRP A 53 -19.05 -13.98 -7.11
C TRP A 53 -19.23 -13.25 -8.45
N LYS A 54 -18.37 -13.53 -9.44
CA LYS A 54 -18.46 -12.94 -10.79
C LYS A 54 -19.76 -13.27 -11.51
N ASN A 55 -20.34 -14.43 -11.21
CA ASN A 55 -21.63 -14.85 -11.72
C ASN A 55 -22.83 -14.27 -10.95
N GLY A 56 -22.58 -13.49 -9.89
CA GLY A 56 -23.62 -12.88 -9.06
C GLY A 56 -24.34 -13.87 -8.14
N GLU A 57 -23.77 -15.05 -7.89
CA GLU A 57 -24.33 -16.05 -6.95
C GLU A 57 -24.19 -15.59 -5.48
N TYR A 58 -23.25 -14.68 -5.22
CA TYR A 58 -23.06 -14.01 -3.95
C TYR A 58 -23.31 -12.51 -4.13
N ILE A 59 -24.21 -11.96 -3.33
CA ILE A 59 -24.50 -10.53 -3.30
C ILE A 59 -24.33 -10.11 -1.85
N LEU A 60 -23.39 -9.21 -1.60
CA LEU A 60 -23.20 -8.59 -0.29
C LEU A 60 -24.16 -7.41 -0.18
N ASP A 61 -24.83 -7.31 0.96
CA ASP A 61 -25.73 -6.21 1.28
C ASP A 61 -25.38 -5.57 2.63
N ALA A 62 -26.32 -4.80 3.18
CA ALA A 62 -26.14 -4.09 4.43
C ALA A 62 -25.86 -5.01 5.63
N ASP A 63 -26.32 -6.27 5.59
CA ASP A 63 -26.06 -7.24 6.65
C ASP A 63 -24.60 -7.71 6.65
N ASN A 64 -23.87 -7.47 5.57
CA ASN A 64 -22.45 -7.81 5.45
C ASN A 64 -21.51 -6.66 5.81
N PHE A 65 -22.04 -5.53 6.28
CA PHE A 65 -21.26 -4.33 6.57
C PHE A 65 -20.24 -4.53 7.70
N GLN A 66 -18.97 -4.25 7.39
CA GLN A 66 -17.87 -4.29 8.37
C GLN A 66 -17.39 -2.90 8.78
N GLY A 67 -17.54 -1.89 7.93
CA GLY A 67 -17.07 -0.54 8.23
C GLY A 67 -17.05 0.40 7.04
N ALA A 68 -16.69 1.66 7.29
CA ALA A 68 -16.55 2.67 6.24
C ALA A 68 -15.34 3.58 6.49
N ASP A 69 -14.62 3.88 5.42
CA ASP A 69 -13.50 4.81 5.38
C ASP A 69 -13.92 6.15 4.77
N PHE A 70 -13.37 7.24 5.30
CA PHE A 70 -13.67 8.61 4.88
C PHE A 70 -12.38 9.37 4.63
N TRP A 71 -12.27 10.07 3.50
CA TRP A 71 -11.07 10.84 3.18
C TRP A 71 -11.35 12.02 2.26
N ALA A 72 -10.53 13.07 2.35
CA ALA A 72 -10.63 14.23 1.44
C ALA A 72 -10.15 13.85 0.04
N ALA A 73 -10.73 14.45 -1.02
CA ALA A 73 -10.36 14.13 -2.40
C ALA A 73 -8.85 14.18 -2.70
N ASP A 74 -8.15 15.14 -2.10
CA ASP A 74 -6.71 15.34 -2.31
C ASP A 74 -5.82 14.47 -1.40
N HIS A 75 -6.43 13.67 -0.53
CA HIS A 75 -5.74 12.85 0.48
C HIS A 75 -6.33 11.43 0.43
N PRO A 76 -5.91 10.55 -0.49
CA PRO A 76 -6.43 9.19 -0.57
C PRO A 76 -6.22 8.44 0.76
N PRO A 77 -7.07 7.46 1.08
CA PRO A 77 -6.96 6.72 2.32
C PRO A 77 -5.67 5.92 2.24
N VAL A 78 -4.74 6.24 3.14
CA VAL A 78 -3.64 5.32 3.44
C VAL A 78 -4.33 4.08 3.99
N LYS A 79 -4.11 2.90 3.39
CA LYS A 79 -4.56 1.64 4.01
C LYS A 79 -4.05 1.69 5.44
N GLN A 80 -4.94 1.79 6.42
CA GLN A 80 -4.56 1.58 7.81
C GLN A 80 -4.22 0.10 7.87
N ILE A 81 -2.93 -0.17 7.78
CA ILE A 81 -2.38 -1.47 8.12
C ILE A 81 -2.73 -1.63 9.60
N ASP A 82 -3.51 -2.65 9.93
CA ASP A 82 -3.85 -2.93 11.31
C ASP A 82 -2.55 -2.91 12.13
N ALA A 83 -2.47 -2.08 13.16
CA ALA A 83 -1.24 -1.90 13.96
C ALA A 83 -0.79 -3.19 14.66
N GLN A 84 -1.56 -4.27 14.52
CA GLN A 84 -1.36 -5.59 15.09
C GLN A 84 -0.78 -6.60 14.07
N GLU A 85 -0.87 -6.35 12.76
CA GLU A 85 -0.17 -7.12 11.73
C GLU A 85 1.11 -6.39 11.31
N LYS A 86 2.25 -7.01 11.57
CA LYS A 86 3.55 -6.53 11.11
C LYS A 86 3.54 -6.49 9.58
N MET A 87 3.97 -5.38 9.00
CA MET A 87 3.97 -5.22 7.56
C MET A 87 5.16 -5.99 6.98
N ASN A 88 4.91 -6.87 6.02
CA ASN A 88 5.96 -7.39 5.16
C ASN A 88 6.37 -6.28 4.18
N TRP A 89 7.26 -5.39 4.63
CA TRP A 89 7.73 -4.25 3.84
C TRP A 89 8.38 -4.71 2.55
N PHE A 90 9.09 -5.84 2.56
CA PHE A 90 9.76 -6.37 1.39
C PHE A 90 8.76 -6.80 0.30
N GLU A 91 7.77 -7.63 0.64
CA GLU A 91 6.68 -7.98 -0.27
C GLU A 91 5.88 -6.77 -0.74
N LEU A 92 5.62 -5.81 0.17
CA LEU A 92 4.91 -4.59 -0.19
C LEU A 92 5.68 -3.81 -1.26
N PHE A 93 6.99 -3.64 -1.09
CA PHE A 93 7.85 -2.98 -2.07
C PHE A 93 7.81 -3.74 -3.41
N LEU A 94 8.04 -5.05 -3.41
CA LEU A 94 8.00 -5.89 -4.62
C LEU A 94 6.66 -5.78 -5.35
N SER A 95 5.54 -5.80 -4.61
CA SER A 95 4.20 -5.67 -5.20
C SER A 95 3.96 -4.34 -5.92
N ARG A 96 4.72 -3.28 -5.58
CA ARG A 96 4.52 -1.92 -6.12
C ARG A 96 5.57 -1.51 -7.14
N MET A 97 6.68 -2.20 -7.20
CA MET A 97 7.69 -1.98 -8.22
C MET A 97 7.24 -2.53 -9.57
N ARG A 98 7.77 -1.92 -10.64
CA ARG A 98 7.55 -2.40 -12.00
C ARG A 98 8.29 -3.73 -12.18
N ASP A 99 7.72 -4.61 -12.99
CA ASP A 99 8.25 -5.94 -13.32
C ASP A 99 9.15 -5.93 -14.58
N TYR A 100 9.50 -4.75 -15.10
CA TYR A 100 10.36 -4.56 -16.27
C TYR A 100 11.72 -3.98 -15.87
N SER A 101 12.79 -4.51 -16.46
CA SER A 101 14.19 -4.19 -16.15
C SER A 101 14.70 -2.89 -16.78
N ASP A 102 13.83 -1.89 -17.02
CA ASP A 102 14.17 -0.62 -17.68
C ASP A 102 14.32 0.56 -16.71
N GLY A 103 14.01 0.37 -15.43
CA GLY A 103 14.17 1.36 -14.36
C GLY A 103 15.52 1.29 -13.63
N GLU A 104 15.68 2.07 -12.56
CA GLU A 104 16.85 1.96 -11.65
C GLU A 104 16.68 0.85 -10.61
N VAL A 105 15.41 0.54 -10.29
CA VAL A 105 15.01 -0.53 -9.39
C VAL A 105 13.77 -1.24 -9.95
N TRP A 106 13.76 -2.57 -9.92
CA TRP A 106 12.62 -3.41 -10.32
C TRP A 106 12.56 -4.68 -9.46
N GLY A 107 11.44 -5.40 -9.51
CA GLY A 107 11.24 -6.62 -8.71
C GLY A 107 11.10 -7.88 -9.57
N ILE A 108 11.62 -9.00 -9.06
CA ILE A 108 11.44 -10.34 -9.66
C ILE A 108 11.32 -11.39 -8.57
N GLY A 109 10.17 -12.08 -8.51
CA GLY A 109 9.94 -13.09 -7.47
C GLY A 109 10.14 -12.46 -6.08
N ASP A 110 11.11 -13.00 -5.35
CA ASP A 110 11.48 -12.59 -3.99
C ASP A 110 12.79 -11.77 -3.96
N GLU A 111 13.18 -11.17 -5.08
CA GLU A 111 14.40 -10.39 -5.17
C GLU A 111 14.13 -9.00 -5.77
N LEU A 112 14.88 -8.03 -5.24
CA LEU A 112 14.84 -6.66 -5.68
C LEU A 112 16.11 -6.34 -6.47
N MET A 113 15.93 -5.89 -7.71
CA MET A 113 17.02 -5.65 -8.64
C MET A 113 17.38 -4.17 -8.66
N CYS A 114 18.64 -3.85 -8.43
CA CYS A 114 19.20 -2.50 -8.37
C CYS A 114 20.28 -2.29 -9.43
N LYS A 115 20.25 -1.11 -10.07
CA LYS A 115 21.21 -0.82 -11.14
C LYS A 115 22.66 -0.70 -10.65
N THR A 116 22.84 -0.33 -9.39
CA THR A 116 24.16 -0.12 -8.77
C THR A 116 24.18 -0.66 -7.34
N GLU A 117 25.37 -1.02 -6.86
CA GLU A 117 25.64 -1.43 -5.47
C GLU A 117 25.12 -0.40 -4.47
N ALA A 118 25.40 0.88 -4.72
CA ALA A 118 24.95 1.97 -3.84
C ALA A 118 23.42 2.07 -3.73
N ILE A 119 22.67 1.68 -4.78
CA ILE A 119 21.21 1.61 -4.71
C ILE A 119 20.79 0.38 -3.90
N ALA A 120 21.44 -0.78 -4.09
CA ALA A 120 21.16 -1.98 -3.30
C ALA A 120 21.40 -1.75 -1.80
N ASP A 121 22.55 -1.15 -1.44
CA ASP A 121 22.89 -0.81 -0.06
C ASP A 121 21.88 0.16 0.56
N ALA A 122 21.48 1.20 -0.18
CA ALA A 122 20.48 2.16 0.28
C ALA A 122 19.10 1.51 0.49
N MET A 123 18.74 0.54 -0.35
CA MET A 123 17.50 -0.23 -0.21
C MET A 123 17.55 -1.15 1.01
N CYS A 124 18.67 -1.84 1.27
CA CYS A 124 18.90 -2.60 2.49
C CYS A 124 18.75 -1.74 3.75
N ASP A 125 19.41 -0.57 3.78
CA ASP A 125 19.33 0.35 4.92
C ASP A 125 17.89 0.83 5.16
N LEU A 126 17.15 1.14 4.10
CA LEU A 126 15.75 1.56 4.20
C LEU A 126 14.87 0.43 4.73
N LEU A 127 14.96 -0.77 4.16
CA LEU A 127 14.17 -1.93 4.56
C LEU A 127 14.48 -2.30 6.01
N PHE A 128 15.76 -2.36 6.39
CA PHE A 128 16.20 -2.58 7.76
C PHE A 128 15.57 -1.58 8.74
N GLN A 129 15.55 -0.28 8.39
CA GLN A 129 14.92 0.74 9.23
C GLN A 129 13.41 0.54 9.38
N LEU A 130 12.71 0.09 8.34
CA LEU A 130 11.27 -0.17 8.37
C LEU A 130 10.93 -1.38 9.26
N TYR A 131 11.69 -2.48 9.13
CA TYR A 131 11.52 -3.66 10.00
C TYR A 131 11.92 -3.36 11.45
N ALA A 132 13.01 -2.63 11.67
CA ALA A 132 13.43 -2.20 13.00
C ALA A 132 12.37 -1.30 13.68
N ALA A 133 11.69 -0.44 12.91
CA ALA A 133 10.61 0.42 13.42
C ALA A 133 9.39 -0.38 13.92
N GLN A 134 9.16 -1.59 13.40
CA GLN A 134 8.13 -2.52 13.89
C GLN A 134 8.66 -3.58 14.88
N GLY A 135 9.91 -3.44 15.33
CA GLY A 135 10.52 -4.35 16.31
C GLY A 135 10.92 -5.71 15.73
N GLU A 136 11.21 -5.76 14.44
CA GLU A 136 11.73 -6.96 13.76
C GLU A 136 13.18 -6.80 13.38
N GLU A 137 13.93 -7.89 13.59
CA GLU A 137 15.30 -8.03 13.15
C GLU A 137 15.29 -8.94 11.92
N VAL A 138 15.60 -8.36 10.77
CA VAL A 138 15.66 -9.04 9.47
C VAL A 138 17.05 -8.81 8.90
N VAL A 139 17.60 -9.83 8.25
CA VAL A 139 18.89 -9.77 7.57
C VAL A 139 18.62 -9.75 6.07
N PHE A 140 19.11 -8.70 5.42
CA PHE A 140 19.08 -8.60 3.96
C PHE A 140 20.48 -8.92 3.42
N HIS A 141 20.53 -9.65 2.31
CA HIS A 141 21.77 -9.88 1.58
C HIS A 141 21.77 -9.09 0.29
N THR A 142 22.96 -8.70 -0.13
CA THR A 142 23.18 -8.12 -1.45
C THR A 142 24.19 -8.96 -2.22
N GLY A 143 23.98 -9.04 -3.52
CA GLY A 143 24.91 -9.68 -4.44
C GLY A 143 24.84 -9.06 -5.82
N TYR A 144 25.68 -9.58 -6.72
CA TYR A 144 25.78 -9.10 -8.10
C TYR A 144 25.74 -10.29 -9.04
N TYR A 145 24.83 -10.26 -10.01
CA TYR A 145 24.85 -11.21 -11.12
C TYR A 145 25.98 -10.80 -12.08
N ASP A 146 27.15 -11.42 -11.91
CA ASP A 146 28.33 -11.12 -12.72
C ASP A 146 28.16 -11.67 -14.15
N PRO A 147 28.12 -10.82 -15.19
CA PRO A 147 27.97 -11.29 -16.56
C PRO A 147 29.05 -12.28 -17.03
N ALA A 148 30.26 -12.20 -16.47
CA ALA A 148 31.33 -13.13 -16.82
C ALA A 148 31.12 -14.52 -16.19
N GLU A 149 30.50 -14.58 -15.01
CA GLU A 149 30.13 -15.84 -14.37
C GLU A 149 28.91 -16.44 -15.07
N ASP A 150 27.86 -15.65 -15.27
CA ASP A 150 26.60 -16.07 -15.90
C ASP A 150 26.84 -16.64 -17.31
N ALA A 151 27.72 -16.01 -18.09
CA ALA A 151 28.11 -16.51 -19.41
C ALA A 151 28.88 -17.85 -19.36
N ARG A 152 29.58 -18.12 -18.24
CA ARG A 152 30.31 -19.38 -18.04
C ARG A 152 29.41 -20.49 -17.52
N SER A 153 28.42 -20.17 -16.68
CA SER A 153 27.43 -21.13 -16.17
C SER A 153 26.31 -21.39 -17.18
N GLY A 154 26.07 -20.47 -18.11
CA GLY A 154 24.95 -20.51 -19.06
C GLY A 154 23.64 -19.99 -18.44
N GLU A 155 23.74 -19.17 -17.40
CA GLU A 155 22.63 -18.61 -16.62
C GLU A 155 22.32 -17.15 -17.01
N GLU A 156 22.88 -16.67 -18.13
CA GLU A 156 22.59 -15.32 -18.63
C GLU A 156 21.10 -15.08 -18.82
N ASP A 157 20.58 -14.09 -18.10
CA ASP A 157 19.17 -13.72 -18.16
C ASP A 157 18.99 -12.19 -18.02
N ARG A 158 17.81 -11.75 -17.59
CA ARG A 158 17.49 -10.33 -17.42
C ARG A 158 18.07 -9.71 -16.14
N CYS A 159 18.46 -10.55 -15.17
CA CYS A 159 19.10 -10.17 -13.92
C CYS A 159 20.62 -10.02 -14.10
N THR A 160 21.21 -10.64 -15.12
CA THR A 160 22.63 -10.48 -15.46
C THR A 160 23.06 -9.01 -15.53
N GLY A 161 24.08 -8.67 -14.75
CA GLY A 161 24.62 -7.31 -14.64
C GLY A 161 23.87 -6.40 -13.67
N TRP A 162 22.96 -6.92 -12.86
CA TRP A 162 22.25 -6.21 -11.80
C TRP A 162 22.75 -6.61 -10.42
N TRP A 163 22.65 -5.66 -9.50
CA TRP A 163 22.75 -5.95 -8.07
C TRP A 163 21.40 -6.44 -7.58
N TYR A 164 21.38 -7.37 -6.65
CA TYR A 164 20.15 -7.82 -6.03
C TYR A 164 20.15 -7.54 -4.53
N VAL A 165 18.95 -7.40 -3.98
CA VAL A 165 18.67 -7.45 -2.55
C VAL A 165 17.67 -8.59 -2.34
N ASP A 166 17.99 -9.49 -1.43
CA ASP A 166 17.10 -10.57 -0.99
C ASP A 166 16.91 -10.53 0.53
N CYS A 167 15.90 -11.25 1.00
CA CYS A 167 15.57 -11.42 2.41
C CYS A 167 15.52 -12.91 2.74
N ASP A 168 16.31 -13.35 3.72
CA ASP A 168 16.22 -14.70 4.30
C ASP A 168 14.91 -14.93 5.09
#